data_AF-A0A837HPR2-F1
#
_entry.id   AF-A0A837HPR2-F1
#
_cell.length_a   1.000
_cell.length_b   1.000
_cell.length_c   1.000
_cell.angle_alpha   90.00
_cell.angle_beta   90.00
_cell.angle_gamma   90.00
#
_symmetry.space_group_name_H-M   'P 1'
#
loop_
_entity.id
_entity.type
_entity.pdbx_description
1 polymer ?
#
loop_
_entity_poly.entity_id
_entity_poly.type
_entity_poly.pdbx_seq_one_letter_code
_entity_poly.pdbx_strand_id
1 'polypeptide(L)'
;MFLMFFLFILNLIAQEFYWYFTIWYFDIIMHFLSGFWVGLFFLYVFYNENLFLKQILTVILGVLLIGVLWEAFEFFLNIIAKEQFNIVDTASDIFFDLLGGLCAILYLWEKQQIKQSE
;
A
#
# COMPACT_ATOMS: atom_id res chain seq x y z
N MET A 1 0.97 7.75 11.17
CA MET A 1 0.12 8.91 10.80
C MET A 1 0.78 9.85 9.80
N PHE A 2 1.98 10.39 10.05
CA PHE A 2 2.63 11.34 9.13
C PHE A 2 2.79 10.84 7.68
N LEU A 3 3.10 9.55 7.50
CA LEU A 3 3.20 8.93 6.17
C LEU A 3 1.89 9.04 5.35
N MET A 4 0.72 8.93 5.97
CA MET A 4 -0.55 9.07 5.26
C MET A 4 -0.78 10.51 4.77
N PHE A 5 -0.47 11.51 5.60
CA PHE A 5 -0.54 12.91 5.16
C PHE A 5 0.46 13.21 4.05
N PHE A 6 1.67 12.66 4.14
CA PHE A 6 2.65 12.76 3.06
C PHE A 6 2.13 12.17 1.76
N LEU A 7 1.59 10.93 1.78
CA LEU A 7 1.03 10.29 0.59
C LEU A 7 -0.15 11.07 0.01
N PHE A 8 -1.03 11.60 0.87
CA PHE A 8 -2.16 12.42 0.44
C PHE A 8 -1.71 13.70 -0.27
N ILE A 9 -0.78 14.46 0.32
CA ILE A 9 -0.23 15.68 -0.29
C ILE A 9 0.50 15.34 -1.59
N LEU A 10 1.29 14.26 -1.59
CA LEU A 10 2.04 13.83 -2.77
C LEU A 10 1.11 13.44 -3.92
N ASN A 11 0.01 12.73 -3.64
CA ASN A 11 -1.03 12.41 -4.62
C ASN A 11 -1.68 13.68 -5.19
N LEU A 12 -2.03 14.68 -4.36
CA LEU A 12 -2.61 15.93 -4.85
C LEU A 12 -1.66 16.66 -5.82
N ILE A 13 -0.38 16.73 -5.48
CA ILE A 13 0.65 17.31 -6.35
C ILE A 13 0.79 16.47 -7.63
N ALA A 14 0.84 15.15 -7.50
CA ALA A 14 0.97 14.25 -8.65
C ALA A 14 -0.18 14.39 -9.65
N GLN A 15 -1.41 14.60 -9.17
CA GLN A 15 -2.57 14.86 -10.01
C GLN A 15 -2.46 16.23 -10.72
N GLU A 16 -2.11 17.29 -9.99
CA GLU A 16 -1.97 18.65 -10.56
C GLU A 16 -0.88 18.73 -11.64
N PHE A 17 0.22 18.00 -11.45
CA PHE A 17 1.36 17.99 -12.38
C PHE A 17 1.38 16.77 -13.33
N TYR A 18 0.31 15.97 -13.36
CA TYR A 18 0.18 14.79 -14.21
C TYR A 18 1.35 13.78 -14.08
N TRP A 19 1.87 13.58 -12.86
CA TRP A 19 2.99 12.68 -12.61
C TRP A 19 2.68 11.21 -12.90
N TYR A 20 1.43 10.79 -12.71
CA TYR A 20 0.97 9.45 -13.10
C TYR A 20 1.14 9.18 -14.60
N PHE A 21 1.06 10.22 -15.44
CA PHE A 21 1.26 10.10 -16.89
C PHE A 21 2.69 10.40 -17.33
N THR A 22 3.37 11.34 -16.66
CA THR A 22 4.70 11.82 -17.07
C THR A 22 5.86 11.03 -16.46
N ILE A 23 5.65 10.39 -15.32
CA ILE A 23 6.65 9.61 -14.59
C ILE A 23 6.13 8.17 -14.45
N TRP A 24 6.50 7.33 -15.40
CA TRP A 24 5.93 5.97 -15.55
C TRP A 24 6.05 5.04 -14.32
N TYR A 25 7.02 5.27 -13.43
CA TYR A 25 7.23 4.46 -12.22
C TYR A 25 6.64 5.12 -10.96
N PHE A 26 6.07 6.32 -11.06
CA PHE A 26 5.56 7.05 -9.90
C PHE A 26 4.43 6.27 -9.21
N ASP A 27 3.57 5.66 -10.01
CA ASP A 27 2.44 4.89 -9.52
C ASP A 27 2.88 3.67 -8.70
N ILE A 28 3.87 2.94 -9.21
CA ILE A 28 4.55 1.84 -8.49
C ILE A 28 5.07 2.28 -7.11
N ILE A 29 5.67 3.48 -7.02
CA ILE A 29 6.16 4.02 -5.74
C ILE A 29 4.99 4.32 -4.79
N MET A 30 3.90 4.89 -5.32
CA MET A 30 2.71 5.20 -4.54
C MET A 30 2.05 3.93 -3.99
N HIS A 31 1.90 2.89 -4.80
CA HIS A 31 1.39 1.57 -4.39
C HIS A 31 2.28 0.92 -3.33
N PHE A 32 3.59 0.90 -3.54
CA PHE A 32 4.50 0.37 -2.52
C PHE A 32 4.37 1.10 -1.16
N LEU A 33 4.37 2.44 -1.18
CA LEU A 33 4.29 3.23 0.05
C LEU A 33 2.91 3.16 0.70
N SER A 34 1.84 3.10 -0.08
CA SER A 34 0.47 2.94 0.41
C SER A 34 0.30 1.55 1.05
N GLY A 35 0.75 0.48 0.39
CA GLY A 35 0.77 -0.88 0.93
C GLY A 35 1.56 -1.00 2.22
N PHE A 36 2.72 -0.34 2.31
CA PHE A 36 3.50 -0.24 3.55
C PHE A 36 2.72 0.47 4.66
N TRP A 37 2.10 1.60 4.36
CA TRP A 37 1.30 2.34 5.34
C TRP A 37 0.08 1.54 5.82
N VAL A 38 -0.66 0.93 4.90
CA VAL A 38 -1.83 0.09 5.20
C VAL A 38 -1.39 -1.10 6.06
N GLY A 39 -0.28 -1.77 5.72
CA GLY A 39 0.27 -2.85 6.52
C GLY A 39 0.59 -2.41 7.95
N LEU A 40 1.25 -1.27 8.13
CA LEU A 40 1.51 -0.71 9.47
C LEU A 40 0.22 -0.37 10.22
N PHE A 41 -0.79 0.16 9.53
CA PHE A 41 -2.09 0.47 10.12
C PHE A 41 -2.79 -0.79 10.63
N PHE A 42 -2.87 -1.84 9.82
CA PHE A 42 -3.46 -3.12 10.23
C PHE A 42 -2.70 -3.77 11.37
N LEU A 43 -1.36 -3.74 11.33
CA LEU A 43 -0.55 -4.21 12.45
C LEU A 43 -0.83 -3.41 13.71
N TYR A 44 -0.98 -2.09 13.63
CA TYR A 44 -1.28 -1.24 14.78
C TYR A 44 -2.66 -1.54 15.39
N VAL A 45 -3.69 -1.68 14.56
CA VAL A 45 -5.08 -1.90 15.02
C VAL A 45 -5.29 -3.31 15.57
N PHE A 46 -4.68 -4.32 14.93
CA PHE A 46 -4.91 -5.73 15.24
C PHE A 46 -3.68 -6.39 15.91
N TYR A 47 -2.78 -5.59 16.47
CA TYR A 47 -1.54 -6.09 17.09
C TYR A 47 -1.84 -7.13 18.17
N ASN A 48 -1.17 -8.27 18.09
CA ASN A 48 -1.19 -9.27 19.15
C ASN A 48 0.16 -9.99 19.22
N GLU A 49 0.94 -9.69 20.26
CA GLU A 49 2.31 -10.14 20.46
C GLU A 49 2.52 -11.67 20.40
N ASN A 50 1.47 -12.46 20.67
CA ASN A 50 1.58 -13.92 20.72
C ASN A 50 1.22 -14.63 19.40
N LEU A 51 0.83 -13.89 18.35
CA LEU A 51 0.25 -14.47 17.14
C LEU A 51 0.88 -13.92 15.85
N PHE A 52 2.18 -14.12 15.66
CA PHE A 52 2.93 -13.63 14.48
C PHE A 52 2.29 -14.05 13.14
N LEU A 53 1.88 -15.32 13.00
CA LEU A 53 1.19 -15.79 11.79
C LEU A 53 -0.13 -15.07 11.53
N LYS A 54 -0.88 -14.76 12.60
CA LYS A 54 -2.13 -13.99 12.48
C LYS A 54 -1.85 -12.56 12.02
N GLN A 55 -0.77 -11.94 12.52
CA GLN A 55 -0.37 -10.60 12.09
C GLN A 55 -0.01 -10.56 10.60
N ILE A 56 0.78 -11.53 10.12
CA ILE A 56 1.11 -11.66 8.69
C ILE A 56 -0.18 -11.77 7.87
N LEU A 57 -1.09 -12.67 8.25
CA LEU A 57 -2.34 -12.88 7.52
C LEU A 57 -3.22 -11.61 7.54
N THR A 58 -3.28 -10.91 8.68
CA THR A 58 -4.03 -9.65 8.80
C THR A 58 -3.47 -8.57 7.88
N VAL A 59 -2.15 -8.45 7.76
CA VAL A 59 -1.53 -7.50 6.82
C VAL A 59 -1.81 -7.89 5.39
N ILE A 60 -1.56 -9.13 5.00
CA ILE A 60 -1.76 -9.59 3.61
C ILE A 60 -3.21 -9.39 3.18
N LEU A 61 -4.18 -9.83 4.00
CA LEU A 61 -5.60 -9.67 3.69
C LEU A 61 -6.04 -8.21 3.73
N GLY A 62 -5.53 -7.41 4.66
CA GLY A 62 -5.86 -5.99 4.78
C GLY A 62 -5.34 -5.18 3.59
N VAL A 63 -4.07 -5.37 3.22
CA VAL A 63 -3.46 -4.73 2.06
C VAL A 63 -4.16 -5.17 0.77
N LEU A 64 -4.40 -6.47 0.59
CA LEU A 64 -5.11 -6.98 -0.59
C LEU A 64 -6.53 -6.41 -0.70
N LEU A 65 -7.26 -6.31 0.42
CA LEU A 65 -8.60 -5.71 0.42
C LEU A 65 -8.57 -4.25 -0.02
N ILE A 66 -7.64 -3.44 0.52
CA ILE A 66 -7.54 -2.02 0.18
C ILE A 66 -7.04 -1.83 -1.26
N GLY A 67 -6.02 -2.57 -1.68
CA GLY A 67 -5.50 -2.52 -3.05
C GLY A 67 -6.57 -2.89 -4.09
N VAL A 68 -7.28 -4.01 -3.89
CA VAL A 68 -8.38 -4.40 -4.80
C VAL A 68 -9.51 -3.35 -4.85
N LEU A 69 -9.81 -2.69 -3.73
CA LEU A 69 -10.79 -1.60 -3.72
C LEU A 69 -10.30 -0.37 -4.49
N TRP A 70 -9.00 -0.07 -4.43
CA TRP A 70 -8.38 1.01 -5.20
C TRP A 70 -8.42 0.70 -6.71
N GLU A 71 -8.00 -0.50 -7.11
CA GLU A 71 -8.06 -0.96 -8.50
C GLU A 71 -9.48 -0.95 -9.07
N ALA A 72 -10.47 -1.36 -8.26
CA ALA A 72 -11.86 -1.28 -8.65
C ALA A 72 -12.30 0.18 -8.86
N PHE A 73 -11.85 1.10 -8.01
CA PHE A 73 -12.11 2.54 -8.15
C PHE A 73 -11.50 3.10 -9.45
N GLU A 74 -10.25 2.76 -9.76
CA GLU A 74 -9.60 3.18 -11.01
C GLU A 74 -10.28 2.60 -12.24
N PHE A 75 -10.68 1.33 -12.19
CA PHE A 75 -11.48 0.72 -13.24
C PHE A 75 -12.77 1.51 -13.52
N PHE A 76 -13.48 1.95 -12.47
CA PHE A 76 -14.66 2.80 -12.64
C PHE A 76 -14.32 4.17 -13.25
N LEU A 77 -13.22 4.79 -12.85
CA LEU A 77 -12.75 6.05 -13.43
C LEU A 77 -12.39 5.91 -14.91
N ASN A 78 -11.71 4.82 -15.29
CA ASN A 78 -11.35 4.53 -16.68
C ASN A 78 -12.58 4.39 -17.57
N ILE A 79 -13.65 3.75 -17.08
CA ILE A 79 -14.94 3.69 -17.78
C ILE A 79 -15.52 5.09 -18.03
N ILE A 80 -15.50 5.95 -17.01
CA ILE A 80 -16.04 7.32 -17.09
C ILE A 80 -15.20 8.18 -18.03
N ALA A 81 -13.88 8.08 -17.95
CA ALA A 81 -12.91 8.81 -18.77
C ALA A 81 -12.79 8.26 -20.20
N LYS A 82 -13.34 7.08 -20.48
CA LYS A 82 -13.18 6.33 -21.74
C LYS A 82 -11.73 5.97 -22.03
N GLU A 83 -10.96 5.71 -20.97
CA GLU A 83 -9.58 5.26 -21.04
C GLU A 83 -9.51 3.73 -21.08
N GLN A 84 -8.42 3.20 -21.64
CA GLN A 84 -8.23 1.75 -21.72
C GLN A 84 -7.75 1.22 -20.38
N PHE A 85 -8.46 0.23 -19.85
CA PHE A 85 -8.04 -0.47 -18.64
C PHE A 85 -6.84 -1.39 -18.95
N ASN A 86 -5.78 -1.28 -18.14
CA ASN A 86 -4.58 -2.08 -18.29
C ASN A 86 -4.45 -3.10 -17.16
N ILE A 87 -4.71 -4.37 -17.48
CA ILE A 87 -4.62 -5.48 -16.50
C ILE A 87 -3.20 -5.66 -15.96
N VAL A 88 -2.17 -5.33 -16.75
CA VAL A 88 -0.77 -5.46 -16.32
C VAL A 88 -0.42 -4.43 -15.25
N ASP A 89 -1.03 -3.24 -15.33
CA ASP A 89 -0.91 -2.15 -14.37
C ASP A 89 -1.46 -2.60 -13.02
N THR A 90 -2.75 -2.94 -12.99
CA THR A 90 -3.43 -3.50 -11.82
C THR A 90 -2.70 -4.67 -11.16
N ALA A 91 -2.12 -5.57 -11.97
CA ALA A 91 -1.36 -6.69 -11.43
C ALA A 91 -0.03 -6.24 -10.79
N SER A 92 0.64 -5.26 -11.39
CA SER A 92 1.82 -4.60 -10.82
C SER A 92 1.46 -3.88 -9.52
N ASP A 93 0.36 -3.14 -9.50
CA ASP A 93 -0.06 -2.33 -8.36
C ASP A 93 -0.39 -3.18 -7.14
N ILE A 94 -1.18 -4.25 -7.32
CA ILE A 94 -1.42 -5.24 -6.26
C ILE A 94 -0.11 -5.89 -5.78
N PHE A 95 0.82 -6.18 -6.70
CA PHE A 95 2.11 -6.76 -6.32
C PHE A 95 2.93 -5.79 -5.46
N PHE A 96 3.00 -4.51 -5.82
CA PHE A 96 3.75 -3.50 -5.07
C PHE A 96 3.07 -3.13 -3.74
N ASP A 97 1.74 -3.11 -3.69
CA ASP A 97 0.99 -2.99 -2.44
C ASP A 97 1.40 -4.09 -1.45
N LEU A 98 1.40 -5.35 -1.92
CA LEU A 98 1.79 -6.52 -1.10
C LEU A 98 3.26 -6.47 -0.68
N LEU A 99 4.18 -6.02 -1.55
CA LEU A 99 5.57 -5.80 -1.20
C LEU A 99 5.73 -4.74 -0.10
N GLY A 100 4.97 -3.65 -0.18
CA GLY A 100 4.90 -2.64 0.87
C GLY A 100 4.43 -3.24 2.19
N GLY A 101 3.34 -4.02 2.16
CA GLY A 101 2.83 -4.75 3.32
C GLY A 101 3.86 -5.70 3.94
N LEU A 102 4.64 -6.41 3.12
CA LEU A 102 5.73 -7.27 3.60
C LEU A 102 6.81 -6.45 4.33
N CYS A 103 7.20 -5.29 3.80
CA CYS A 103 8.13 -4.39 4.48
C CYS A 103 7.60 -3.90 5.84
N ALA A 104 6.28 -3.72 5.99
CA ALA A 104 5.67 -3.34 7.27
C ALA A 104 5.82 -4.44 8.32
N ILE A 105 5.67 -5.70 7.92
CA ILE A 105 5.91 -6.88 8.78
C ILE A 105 7.38 -6.94 9.21
N LEU A 106 8.31 -6.81 8.27
CA LEU A 106 9.75 -6.85 8.56
C LEU A 106 10.17 -5.73 9.51
N TYR A 107 9.67 -4.52 9.30
CA TYR A 107 9.93 -3.36 10.15
C TYR A 107 9.52 -3.59 11.61
N LEU A 108 8.33 -4.19 11.85
CA LEU A 108 7.91 -4.50 13.21
C LEU A 108 8.71 -5.64 13.84
N TRP A 109 9.07 -6.66 13.05
CA TRP A 109 9.88 -7.76 13.56
C TRP A 109 11.24 -7.26 14.06
N GLU A 110 11.95 -6.44 13.29
CA GLU A 110 13.21 -5.84 13.72
C GLU A 110 13.05 -5.06 15.04
N LYS A 111 11.98 -4.26 15.14
CA LYS A 111 11.70 -3.47 16.35
C LYS A 111 11.39 -4.34 17.58
N GLN A 112 10.72 -5.49 17.40
CA GLN A 112 10.47 -6.44 18.47
C GLN A 112 11.75 -7.11 18.97
N GLN A 113 12.67 -7.46 18.06
CA GLN A 113 13.97 -8.08 18.42
C GLN A 113 14.82 -7.13 19.26
N ILE A 114 14.89 -5.84 18.88
CA ILE A 114 15.61 -4.82 19.64
C ILE A 114 15.06 -4.72 21.07
N LYS A 115 13.73 -4.68 21.24
CA LYS A 115 13.09 -4.58 22.55
C LYS A 115 13.31 -5.80 23.44
N GLN A 116 13.56 -6.98 22.88
CA GLN A 116 13.89 -8.19 23.66
C GLN A 116 15.36 -8.25 24.09
N SER A 117 16.23 -7.43 23.49
CA SER A 117 17.66 -7.37 23.79
C SER A 117 18.07 -6.30 24.82
N GLU A 118 17.13 -5.43 25.21
CA GLU A 118 17.26 -4.41 26.28
C GLU A 118 16.75 -4.95 27.63
#